data_AF-A0A0X8JSM6-F1
#
_entry.id   AF-A0A0X8JSM6-F1
#
_cell.length_a   1.000
_cell.length_b   1.000
_cell.length_c   1.000
_cell.angle_alpha   90.00
_cell.angle_beta   90.00
_cell.angle_gamma   90.00
#
_symmetry.space_group_name_H-M   'P 1'
#
loop_
_entity.id
_entity.type
_entity.pdbx_description
1 polymer ?
#
loop_
_entity_poly.entity_id
_entity_poly.type
_entity_poly.pdbx_seq_one_letter_code
_entity_poly.pdbx_strand_id
1 'polypeptide(L)'
;MDNKEKEILKKIDEFNKQIEECNNEIEKSKKKIISLKQKYRNQSNKSRRERARHLILVGALLEIAGIDEEDPATLLGYFLQYKYSSEIDLDKYQFQGFEVMKKRNEEKEKKRLQRKLMKNKNSR
;
A
#
# COMPACT_ATOMS: atom_id res chain seq x y z
N MET A 1 36.68 42.21 41.35
CA MET A 1 35.36 42.04 40.72
C MET A 1 34.32 42.73 41.55
N ASP A 2 33.68 43.74 40.96
CA ASP A 2 32.59 44.49 41.58
C ASP A 2 31.36 43.59 41.78
N ASN A 3 30.55 43.87 42.81
CA ASN A 3 29.37 43.06 43.13
C ASN A 3 28.37 42.99 41.95
N LYS A 4 28.25 44.08 41.18
CA LYS A 4 27.46 44.14 39.95
C LYS A 4 27.98 43.20 38.86
N GLU A 5 29.29 43.08 38.73
CA GLU A 5 29.94 42.23 37.72
C GLU A 5 29.66 40.75 37.98
N LYS A 6 29.70 40.34 39.25
CA LYS A 6 29.32 38.97 39.68
C LYS A 6 27.84 38.66 39.44
N GLU A 7 26.96 39.65 39.62
CA GLU A 7 25.53 39.48 39.37
C GLU A 7 25.23 39.32 37.87
N ILE A 8 25.94 40.06 37.02
CA ILE A 8 25.83 39.94 35.56
C ILE A 8 26.32 38.55 35.10
N LEU A 9 27.46 38.08 35.61
CA LEU A 9 27.99 36.76 35.27
C LEU A 9 27.01 35.63 35.62
N LYS A 10 26.38 35.67 36.79
CA LYS A 10 25.35 34.69 37.18
C LYS A 10 24.17 34.67 36.22
N LYS A 11 23.69 35.84 35.78
CA LYS A 11 22.59 35.94 34.82
C LYS A 11 22.98 35.39 33.45
N ILE A 12 24.22 35.60 33.01
CA ILE A 12 24.73 35.03 31.75
C ILE A 12 24.76 33.51 31.82
N ASP A 13 25.25 32.92 32.92
CA ASP A 13 25.28 31.46 33.10
C ASP A 13 23.86 30.86 33.08
N GLU A 14 22.91 31.54 33.73
CA GLU A 14 21.52 31.13 33.79
C GLU A 14 20.85 31.19 32.40
N PHE A 15 21.11 32.25 31.63
CA PHE A 15 20.64 32.34 30.25
C PHE A 15 21.28 31.29 29.33
N ASN A 16 22.58 31.03 29.48
CA ASN A 16 23.26 29.99 28.69
C ASN A 16 22.66 28.61 28.94
N LYS A 17 22.33 28.29 30.20
CA LYS A 17 21.65 27.04 30.55
C LYS A 17 20.26 26.94 29.89
N GLN A 18 19.48 28.03 29.93
CA GLN A 18 18.17 28.07 29.26
C GLN A 18 18.29 27.90 27.73
N ILE A 19 19.31 28.49 27.12
CA ILE A 19 19.59 28.33 25.68
C ILE A 19 19.93 26.87 25.35
N GLU A 20 20.74 26.21 26.18
CA GLU A 20 21.11 24.80 25.99
C GLU A 20 19.88 23.88 26.11
N GLU A 21 19.04 24.09 27.13
CA GLU A 21 17.78 23.36 27.30
C GLU A 21 16.86 23.56 26.09
N CYS A 22 16.70 24.81 25.63
CA CYS A 22 15.89 25.13 24.46
C CYS A 22 16.42 24.44 23.18
N ASN A 23 17.74 24.46 22.97
CA ASN A 23 18.37 23.80 21.82
C ASN A 23 18.14 22.28 21.83
N ASN A 24 18.22 21.65 23.00
CA ASN A 24 17.97 20.21 23.16
C ASN A 24 16.50 19.86 22.83
N GLU A 25 15.55 20.69 23.23
CA GLU A 25 14.13 20.51 22.88
C GLU A 25 13.86 20.71 21.39
N ILE A 26 14.50 21.70 20.77
CA ILE A 26 14.45 21.92 19.32
C ILE A 26 14.97 20.69 18.57
N GLU A 27 16.09 20.11 19.01
CA GLU A 27 16.66 18.92 18.36
C GLU A 27 15.72 17.70 18.47
N LYS A 28 15.16 17.46 19.65
CA LYS A 28 14.16 16.39 19.87
C LYS A 28 12.94 16.60 18.97
N SER A 29 12.45 17.83 18.87
CA SER A 29 11.30 18.19 18.04
C SER A 29 11.59 17.98 16.55
N LYS A 30 12.78 18.38 16.07
CA LYS A 30 13.22 18.13 14.69
C LYS A 30 13.25 16.64 14.35
N LYS A 31 13.83 15.80 15.22
CA LYS A 31 13.85 14.33 15.06
C LYS A 31 12.43 13.76 14.97
N LYS A 32 11.52 14.25 15.81
CA LYS A 32 10.11 13.83 15.80
C LYS A 32 9.40 14.22 14.51
N ILE A 33 9.60 15.44 13.99
CA ILE A 33 9.05 15.88 12.70
C ILE A 33 9.52 14.98 11.56
N ILE A 34 10.82 14.64 11.51
CA ILE A 34 11.37 13.77 10.45
C ILE A 34 10.70 12.39 10.49
N SER A 35 10.62 11.77 11.66
CA SER A 35 9.99 10.45 11.82
C SER A 35 8.50 10.46 11.46
N LEU A 36 7.76 11.52 11.83
CA LEU A 36 6.36 11.70 11.46
C LEU A 36 6.20 11.83 9.94
N LYS A 37 6.98 12.69 9.28
CA LYS A 37 6.98 12.82 7.81
C LYS A 37 7.25 11.49 7.11
N GLN A 38 8.16 10.68 7.64
CA GLN A 38 8.44 9.34 7.11
C GLN A 38 7.25 8.39 7.29
N LYS A 39 6.62 8.37 8.48
CA LYS A 39 5.41 7.57 8.73
C LYS A 39 4.27 7.93 7.78
N TYR A 40 3.99 9.22 7.58
CA TYR A 40 2.97 9.68 6.64
C TYR A 40 3.26 9.27 5.19
N ARG A 41 4.52 9.44 4.73
CA ARG A 41 4.94 8.97 3.39
C ARG A 41 4.75 7.46 3.24
N ASN A 42 5.12 6.68 4.24
CA ASN A 42 4.98 5.23 4.21
C ASN A 42 3.51 4.79 4.21
N GLN A 43 2.63 5.45 4.97
CA GLN A 43 1.18 5.20 4.92
C GLN A 43 0.60 5.52 3.55
N SER A 44 0.93 6.69 2.98
CA SER A 44 0.52 7.08 1.63
C SER A 44 1.05 6.12 0.56
N ASN A 45 2.27 5.61 0.70
CA ASN A 45 2.83 4.63 -0.22
C ASN A 45 2.15 3.26 -0.07
N LYS A 46 1.82 2.85 1.16
CA LYS A 46 1.09 1.60 1.41
C LYS A 46 -0.29 1.63 0.75
N SER A 47 -1.06 2.71 0.95
CA SER A 47 -2.39 2.85 0.34
C SER A 47 -2.31 2.92 -1.19
N ARG A 48 -1.31 3.61 -1.76
CA ARG A 48 -1.07 3.61 -3.21
C ARG A 48 -0.74 2.22 -3.75
N ARG A 49 0.09 1.46 -3.04
CA ARG A 49 0.44 0.09 -3.42
C ARG A 49 -0.76 -0.84 -3.35
N GLU A 50 -1.59 -0.72 -2.33
CA GLU A 50 -2.84 -1.47 -2.19
C GLU A 50 -3.81 -1.14 -3.32
N ARG A 51 -3.99 0.15 -3.63
CA ARG A 51 -4.80 0.59 -4.78
C ARG A 51 -4.28 0.03 -6.10
N ALA A 52 -2.98 0.10 -6.35
CA ALA A 52 -2.38 -0.44 -7.57
C ALA A 52 -2.60 -1.96 -7.69
N ARG A 53 -2.39 -2.71 -6.59
CA ARG A 53 -2.67 -4.15 -6.56
C ARG A 53 -4.14 -4.46 -6.85
N HIS A 54 -5.06 -3.69 -6.26
CA HIS A 54 -6.48 -3.85 -6.50
C HIS A 54 -6.84 -3.60 -7.97
N LEU A 55 -6.31 -2.53 -8.58
CA LEU A 55 -6.56 -2.23 -10.00
C LEU A 55 -5.95 -3.30 -10.94
N ILE A 56 -4.76 -3.80 -10.63
CA ILE A 56 -4.16 -4.93 -11.37
C ILE A 56 -5.03 -6.18 -11.28
N LEU A 57 -5.58 -6.47 -10.09
CA LEU A 57 -6.51 -7.59 -9.92
C LEU A 57 -7.76 -7.40 -10.78
N VAL A 58 -8.38 -6.22 -10.76
CA VAL A 58 -9.57 -5.92 -11.59
C VAL A 58 -9.25 -6.08 -13.07
N GLY A 59 -8.14 -5.52 -13.55
CA GLY A 59 -7.71 -5.68 -14.95
C GLY A 59 -7.52 -7.15 -15.34
N ALA A 60 -6.88 -7.94 -14.48
CA ALA A 60 -6.71 -9.38 -14.72
C ALA A 60 -8.06 -10.15 -14.74
N LEU A 61 -9.08 -9.69 -14.01
CA LEU A 61 -10.41 -10.28 -14.07
C LEU A 61 -11.10 -9.95 -15.40
N LEU A 62 -10.92 -8.74 -15.93
CA LEU A 62 -11.42 -8.36 -17.24
C LEU A 62 -10.78 -9.18 -18.36
N GLU A 63 -9.45 -9.40 -18.28
CA GLU A 63 -8.71 -10.25 -19.22
C GLU A 63 -9.21 -11.71 -19.17
N ILE A 64 -9.49 -12.22 -17.96
CA ILE A 64 -10.08 -13.56 -17.80
C ILE A 64 -11.49 -13.63 -18.43
N ALA A 65 -12.26 -12.56 -18.32
CA ALA A 65 -13.60 -12.46 -18.90
C ALA A 65 -13.59 -12.15 -20.41
N GLY A 66 -12.44 -11.79 -20.99
CA GLY A 66 -12.29 -11.45 -22.40
C GLY A 66 -12.93 -10.12 -22.79
N ILE A 67 -13.02 -9.18 -21.85
CA ILE A 67 -13.65 -7.85 -22.04
C ILE A 67 -12.70 -6.69 -21.69
N ASP A 68 -11.41 -6.96 -21.52
CA ASP A 68 -10.40 -5.95 -21.16
C ASP A 68 -10.07 -4.95 -22.27
N GLU A 69 -10.51 -5.23 -23.50
CA GLU A 69 -10.37 -4.32 -24.64
C GLU A 69 -11.61 -3.43 -24.87
N GLU A 70 -12.71 -3.67 -24.13
CA GLU A 70 -13.93 -2.88 -24.25
C GLU A 70 -13.75 -1.44 -23.75
N ASP A 71 -14.50 -0.51 -24.32
CA ASP A 71 -14.38 0.89 -23.95
C ASP A 71 -14.90 1.17 -22.51
N PRO A 72 -14.39 2.20 -21.83
CA PRO A 72 -14.77 2.47 -20.45
C PRO A 72 -16.26 2.70 -20.21
N ALA A 73 -17.00 3.25 -21.18
CA ALA A 73 -18.44 3.49 -21.03
C ALA A 73 -19.21 2.16 -21.09
N THR A 74 -18.83 1.26 -21.99
CA THR A 74 -19.39 -0.10 -22.08
C THR A 74 -19.14 -0.89 -20.79
N LEU A 75 -17.90 -0.91 -20.30
CA LEU A 75 -17.55 -1.55 -19.02
C LEU A 75 -18.34 -0.96 -17.85
N LEU A 76 -18.47 0.36 -17.78
CA LEU A 76 -19.27 1.01 -16.75
C LEU A 76 -20.74 0.59 -16.83
N GLY A 77 -21.30 0.47 -18.03
CA GLY A 77 -22.65 -0.07 -18.26
C GLY A 77 -22.84 -1.45 -17.63
N TYR A 78 -21.92 -2.39 -17.91
CA TYR A 78 -21.93 -3.72 -17.29
C TYR A 78 -21.86 -3.66 -15.76
N PHE A 79 -20.99 -2.82 -15.20
CA PHE A 79 -20.86 -2.70 -13.74
C PHE A 79 -22.08 -2.07 -13.08
N LEU A 80 -22.76 -1.14 -13.75
CA LEU A 80 -24.00 -0.55 -13.25
C LEU A 80 -25.14 -1.58 -13.24
N GLN A 81 -25.15 -2.52 -14.18
CA GLN A 81 -26.15 -3.59 -14.23
C GLN A 81 -26.17 -4.42 -12.94
N TYR A 82 -25.03 -4.57 -12.27
CA TYR A 82 -24.91 -5.26 -10.98
C TYR A 82 -25.90 -4.74 -9.93
N LYS A 83 -26.18 -3.43 -9.91
CA LYS A 83 -27.11 -2.80 -8.95
C LYS A 83 -28.57 -3.20 -9.18
N TYR A 84 -28.88 -3.68 -10.37
CA TYR A 84 -30.23 -4.06 -10.79
C TYR A 84 -30.42 -5.59 -10.84
N SER A 85 -29.35 -6.36 -10.59
CA SER A 85 -29.41 -7.82 -10.54
C SER A 85 -30.15 -8.31 -9.30
N SER A 86 -30.93 -9.38 -9.45
CA SER A 86 -31.57 -10.05 -8.32
C SER A 86 -30.54 -10.84 -7.50
N GLU A 87 -30.87 -11.20 -6.25
CA GLU A 87 -30.01 -12.07 -5.42
C GLU A 87 -29.69 -13.40 -6.12
N ILE A 88 -30.68 -13.98 -6.82
CA ILE A 88 -30.52 -15.23 -7.59
C ILE A 88 -29.50 -15.04 -8.72
N ASP A 89 -29.54 -13.89 -9.41
CA ASP A 89 -28.57 -13.58 -10.46
C ASP A 89 -27.17 -13.40 -9.89
N LEU A 90 -27.05 -12.71 -8.75
CA LEU A 90 -25.77 -12.50 -8.08
C LEU A 90 -25.13 -13.82 -7.63
N ASP A 91 -25.91 -14.73 -7.05
CA ASP A 91 -25.45 -16.07 -6.68
C ASP A 91 -24.98 -16.86 -7.91
N LYS A 92 -25.73 -16.78 -9.01
CA LYS A 92 -25.35 -17.40 -10.27
C LYS A 92 -24.04 -16.82 -10.80
N TYR A 93 -23.87 -15.50 -10.80
CA TYR A 93 -22.63 -14.86 -11.27
C TYR A 93 -21.44 -15.21 -10.37
N GLN A 94 -21.64 -15.27 -9.06
CA GLN A 94 -20.60 -15.68 -8.11
C GLN A 94 -20.16 -17.13 -8.37
N PHE A 95 -21.13 -18.04 -8.57
CA PHE A 95 -20.84 -19.43 -8.88
C PHE A 95 -20.08 -19.59 -10.21
N GLN A 96 -20.51 -18.87 -11.25
CA GLN A 96 -19.81 -18.86 -12.54
C GLN A 96 -18.37 -18.35 -12.41
N GLY A 97 -18.16 -17.24 -11.69
CA GLY A 97 -16.83 -16.70 -11.42
C GLY A 97 -15.94 -17.70 -10.67
N PHE A 98 -16.49 -18.36 -9.65
CA PHE A 98 -15.79 -19.39 -8.89
C PHE A 98 -15.31 -20.54 -9.77
N GLU A 99 -16.19 -21.08 -10.63
CA GLU A 99 -15.87 -22.20 -11.51
C GLU A 99 -14.77 -21.85 -12.52
N VAL A 100 -14.82 -20.65 -13.11
CA VAL A 100 -13.78 -20.16 -14.03
C VAL A 100 -12.43 -20.03 -13.30
N MET A 101 -12.42 -19.44 -12.11
CA MET A 101 -11.21 -19.27 -11.31
C MET A 101 -10.60 -20.61 -10.88
N LYS A 102 -11.45 -21.57 -10.47
CA LYS A 102 -11.03 -22.91 -10.08
C LYS A 102 -10.33 -23.63 -11.24
N LYS A 103 -10.95 -23.68 -12.41
CA LYS A 103 -10.35 -24.28 -13.63
C LYS A 103 -9.00 -23.66 -13.96
N ARG A 104 -8.91 -22.32 -13.95
CA ARG A 104 -7.65 -21.60 -14.22
C ARG A 104 -6.55 -21.94 -13.21
N ASN A 105 -6.89 -22.12 -11.94
CA ASN A 105 -5.93 -22.49 -10.90
C ASN A 105 -5.43 -23.93 -11.07
N GLU A 106 -6.32 -24.87 -11.36
CA GLU A 106 -5.95 -26.26 -11.64
C GLU A 106 -5.02 -26.38 -12.86
N GLU A 107 -5.28 -25.62 -13.93
CA GLU A 107 -4.40 -25.57 -15.11
C GLU A 107 -3.02 -25.00 -14.78
N LYS A 108 -2.96 -23.93 -13.98
CA LYS A 108 -1.69 -23.34 -13.54
C LYS A 108 -0.87 -24.34 -12.73
N GLU A 109 -1.50 -25.09 -11.83
CA GLU A 109 -0.81 -26.13 -11.06
C GLU A 109 -0.32 -27.26 -11.96
N LYS A 110 -1.14 -27.75 -12.90
CA LYS A 110 -0.70 -28.76 -13.89
C LYS A 110 0.54 -28.28 -14.66
N LYS A 111 0.53 -27.03 -15.17
CA LYS A 111 1.68 -26.43 -15.87
C LYS A 111 2.91 -26.32 -14.97
N ARG A 112 2.75 -26.00 -13.68
CA ARG A 112 3.85 -25.94 -12.70
C ARG A 112 4.46 -27.32 -12.45
N LEU A 113 3.65 -28.36 -12.28
CA LEU A 113 4.13 -29.73 -12.10
C LEU A 113 4.88 -30.22 -13.34
N GLN A 114 4.34 -29.99 -14.54
CA GLN A 114 5.00 -30.36 -15.80
C GLN A 114 6.40 -29.72 -15.93
N ARG A 115 6.53 -28.42 -15.60
CA ARG A 115 7.82 -27.72 -15.62
C ARG A 115 8.82 -28.31 -14.63
N LYS A 116 8.38 -28.71 -13.43
CA LYS A 116 9.26 -29.36 -12.44
C LYS A 116 9.73 -30.73 -12.95
N LEU A 117 8.84 -31.52 -13.53
CA LEU A 117 9.17 -32.84 -14.10
C LEU A 117 10.18 -32.72 -15.25
N MET A 118 10.01 -31.73 -16.15
CA MET A 118 10.97 -31.51 -17.25
C MET A 118 12.35 -31.07 -16.74
N LYS A 119 12.41 -30.18 -15.74
CA LYS A 119 13.69 -29.76 -15.14
C LYS A 119 14.44 -30.93 -14.49
N ASN A 120 13.73 -31.83 -13.82
CA ASN A 120 14.33 -33.01 -13.19
C ASN A 120 14.82 -34.04 -14.21
N LYS A 121 14.17 -34.14 -15.38
CA LYS A 121 14.62 -35.01 -16.48
C LYS A 121 15.87 -34.50 -17.19
N ASN A 122 16.03 -33.18 -17.32
CA ASN A 122 17.19 -32.57 -17.99
C ASN A 122 18.44 -32.45 -17.09
N SER A 123 18.34 -32.82 -15.82
CA SER A 123 19.42 -32.77 -14.83
C SER A 123 19.96 -34.15 -14.44
N ARG A 124 19.50 -35.21 -15.10
CA ARG A 124 19.99 -36.59 -15.00
C ARG A 124 20.51 -37.02 -16.37
#